data_AF-A0AA88MS99-F1
#
_entry.id   AF-A0AA88MS99-F1
#
_cell.length_a   1.000
_cell.length_b   1.000
_cell.length_c   1.000
_cell.angle_alpha   90.00
_cell.angle_beta   90.00
_cell.angle_gamma   90.00
#
_symmetry.space_group_name_H-M   'P 1'
#
loop_
_entity.id
_entity.type
_entity.pdbx_description
1 polymer ?
#
loop_
_entity_poly.entity_id
_entity_poly.type
_entity_poly.pdbx_seq_one_letter_code
_entity_poly.pdbx_strand_id
1 'polypeptide(L)'
;MAAENTGPILEECDLQHCLTQIYKTLLAASCLSSPNDPIKFLKNTLMAFQGQDNLQDIDWQKFAEDTKLSTTTTTFLTHRTVDNASMEPDDLLPFCLFEKAYSYYRNLLTSSCFRSWKRFTTMRKSDATDLALKMDMTKKHFEIKLQRVALYKWLNWVKLHKKTQSAAVRKLKRIINIGLLRRIVAAWHSVTKNSKRTKESFKSLEMEFVEIVSEDHHIREGCDRLSALPSSLSLKIFRYLQLRDWLNCAEVCCTWKAIIQSGMLWSQINFSVEKDWITDNAVKQILQNYRPFVIHLNLRGCTTLKPLSFKCISE
;
A
#
# COMPACT_ATOMS: atom_id res chain seq x y z
N MET A 1 7.87 22.99 104.86
CA MET A 1 8.02 23.66 103.55
C MET A 1 8.56 22.64 102.55
N ALA A 2 7.68 22.06 101.73
CA ALA A 2 8.03 21.26 100.55
C ALA A 2 6.74 20.98 99.77
N ALA A 3 6.19 22.02 99.14
CA ALA A 3 5.03 21.92 98.26
C ALA A 3 5.22 22.89 97.08
N GLU A 4 6.35 22.76 96.37
CA GLU A 4 6.61 23.47 95.12
C GLU A 4 7.39 22.48 94.25
N ASN A 5 6.74 21.93 93.21
CA ASN A 5 7.30 21.31 91.99
C ASN A 5 6.37 20.29 91.29
N THR A 6 5.06 20.25 91.58
CA THR A 6 4.09 19.40 90.85
C THR A 6 3.31 20.12 89.73
N GLY A 7 3.39 21.46 89.64
CA GLY A 7 2.69 22.27 88.63
C GLY A 7 3.13 22.05 87.18
N PRO A 8 4.43 22.12 86.84
CA PRO A 8 4.86 22.11 85.42
C PRO A 8 4.75 20.72 84.77
N ILE A 9 4.81 19.63 85.55
CA ILE A 9 4.73 18.25 85.03
C ILE A 9 3.28 17.87 84.69
N LEU A 10 2.29 18.41 85.43
CA LEU A 10 0.87 18.21 85.14
C LEU A 10 0.45 18.95 83.86
N GLU A 11 0.89 20.20 83.68
CA GLU A 11 0.58 20.99 82.46
C GLU A 11 1.16 20.35 81.20
N GLU A 12 2.39 19.79 81.28
CA GLU A 12 3.04 19.13 80.14
C GLU A 12 2.35 17.80 79.77
N CYS A 13 1.86 17.05 80.78
CA CYS A 13 1.05 15.84 80.56
C CYS A 13 -0.34 16.15 79.96
N ASP A 14 -0.99 17.22 80.43
CA ASP A 14 -2.30 17.65 79.92
C ASP A 14 -2.20 18.16 78.48
N LEU A 15 -1.12 18.86 78.13
CA LEU A 15 -0.85 19.30 76.75
C LEU A 15 -0.59 18.10 75.82
N GLN A 16 0.20 17.12 76.28
CA GLN A 16 0.52 15.92 75.51
C GLN A 16 -0.71 15.02 75.31
N HIS A 17 -1.58 14.94 76.33
CA HIS A 17 -2.86 14.25 76.22
C HIS A 17 -3.81 14.96 75.25
N CYS A 18 -3.92 16.29 75.33
CA CYS A 18 -4.72 17.10 74.40
C CYS A 18 -4.27 16.95 72.94
N LEU A 19 -2.97 17.05 72.66
CA LEU A 19 -2.42 16.84 71.32
C LEU A 19 -2.76 15.44 70.79
N THR A 20 -2.64 14.42 71.63
CA THR A 20 -2.96 13.04 71.25
C THR A 20 -4.46 12.87 70.93
N GLN A 21 -5.35 13.56 71.64
CA GLN A 21 -6.78 13.54 71.35
C GLN A 21 -7.11 14.27 70.05
N ILE A 22 -6.52 15.45 69.80
CA ILE A 22 -6.69 16.23 68.57
C ILE A 22 -6.25 15.42 67.34
N TYR A 23 -5.11 14.73 67.42
CA TYR A 23 -4.67 13.86 66.32
C TYR A 23 -5.64 12.70 66.08
N LYS A 24 -6.13 12.06 67.15
CA LYS A 24 -7.08 10.94 67.04
C LYS A 24 -8.40 11.36 66.45
N THR A 25 -8.95 12.51 66.83
CA THR A 25 -10.22 13.04 66.30
C THR A 25 -10.08 13.45 64.84
N LEU A 26 -8.99 14.13 64.47
CA LEU A 26 -8.69 14.51 63.09
C LEU A 26 -8.51 13.30 62.17
N LEU A 27 -7.80 12.28 62.63
CA LEU A 27 -7.65 11.01 61.90
C LEU A 27 -8.99 10.29 61.76
N ALA A 28 -9.79 10.20 62.83
CA ALA A 28 -11.11 9.59 62.78
C ALA A 28 -12.04 10.32 61.81
N ALA A 29 -12.06 11.66 61.85
CA ALA A 29 -12.84 12.48 60.93
C ALA A 29 -12.37 12.32 59.47
N SER A 30 -11.06 12.32 59.21
CA SER A 30 -10.53 12.08 57.87
C SER A 30 -10.88 10.69 57.33
N CYS A 31 -10.85 9.66 58.19
CA CYS A 31 -11.27 8.32 57.81
C CYS A 31 -12.78 8.20 57.58
N LEU A 32 -13.61 8.91 58.35
CA LEU A 32 -15.07 8.92 58.21
C LEU A 32 -15.51 9.69 56.95
N SER A 33 -14.98 10.90 56.75
CA SER A 33 -15.34 11.76 55.62
C SER A 33 -14.72 11.33 54.29
N SER A 34 -13.68 10.49 54.31
CA SER A 34 -12.99 9.94 53.13
C SER A 34 -12.74 10.95 51.98
N PRO A 35 -12.07 12.09 52.26
CA PRO A 35 -11.86 13.15 51.28
C PRO A 35 -10.89 12.73 50.15
N ASN A 36 -11.09 13.28 48.94
CA ASN A 36 -10.25 13.01 47.76
C ASN A 36 -8.76 13.32 47.98
N ASP A 37 -8.47 14.30 48.83
CA ASP A 37 -7.14 14.66 49.31
C ASP A 37 -7.13 14.76 50.85
N PRO A 38 -6.70 13.71 51.56
CA PRO A 38 -6.70 13.67 53.02
C PRO A 38 -5.72 14.65 53.65
N ILE A 39 -4.62 14.99 52.95
CA ILE A 39 -3.61 15.92 53.47
C ILE A 39 -4.15 17.35 53.42
N LYS A 40 -4.79 17.72 52.30
CA LYS A 40 -5.45 19.03 52.18
C LYS A 40 -6.63 19.18 53.14
N PHE A 41 -7.40 18.12 53.36
CA PHE A 41 -8.46 18.09 54.36
C PHE A 41 -7.90 18.36 55.76
N LEU A 42 -6.91 17.57 56.20
CA LEU A 42 -6.28 17.73 57.53
C LEU A 42 -5.68 19.14 57.71
N LYS A 43 -5.03 19.68 56.67
CA LYS A 43 -4.46 21.03 56.69
C LYS A 43 -5.54 22.09 56.85
N ASN A 44 -6.65 22.00 56.12
CA ASN A 44 -7.75 22.96 56.22
C ASN A 44 -8.44 22.87 57.59
N THR A 45 -8.61 21.66 58.13
CA THR A 45 -9.22 21.46 59.46
C THR A 45 -8.31 21.99 60.58
N LEU A 46 -6.99 21.81 60.48
CA LEU A 46 -6.02 22.41 61.41
C LEU A 46 -5.99 23.95 61.35
N MET A 47 -6.09 24.54 60.14
CA MET A 47 -6.16 25.99 59.98
C MET A 47 -7.46 26.58 60.56
N ALA A 48 -8.57 25.83 60.51
CA ALA A 48 -9.83 26.24 61.13
C ALA A 48 -9.73 26.24 62.68
N PHE A 49 -8.94 25.34 63.26
CA PHE A 49 -8.69 25.28 64.70
C PHE A 49 -7.76 26.39 65.22
N GLN A 50 -6.82 26.88 64.41
CA GLN A 50 -5.93 27.98 64.81
C GLN A 50 -6.65 29.33 65.00
N GLY A 51 -7.91 29.47 64.57
CA GLY A 51 -8.71 30.69 64.74
C GLY A 51 -9.68 30.69 65.93
N GLN A 52 -9.73 29.63 66.74
CA GLN A 52 -10.63 29.52 67.90
C GLN A 52 -9.82 29.36 69.19
N ASP A 53 -9.82 30.39 70.04
CA ASP A 53 -8.96 30.48 71.24
C ASP A 53 -9.33 29.51 72.38
N ASN A 54 -10.35 28.65 72.23
CA ASN A 54 -10.72 27.66 73.24
C ASN A 54 -11.02 26.29 72.62
N LEU A 55 -10.05 25.37 72.73
CA LEU A 55 -10.15 23.96 72.30
C LEU A 55 -11.22 23.14 73.05
N GLN A 56 -11.76 23.65 74.16
CA GLN A 56 -12.77 23.01 75.00
C GLN A 56 -14.20 23.17 74.45
N ASP A 57 -14.44 24.13 73.55
CA ASP A 57 -15.79 24.48 73.05
C ASP A 57 -16.08 23.95 71.64
N ILE A 58 -15.22 23.04 71.16
CA ILE A 58 -15.31 22.48 69.82
C ILE A 58 -16.22 21.26 69.87
N ASP A 59 -17.41 21.39 69.28
CA ASP A 59 -18.34 20.28 69.12
C ASP A 59 -17.82 19.29 68.05
N TRP A 60 -17.08 18.29 68.52
CA TRP A 60 -16.51 17.22 67.69
C TRP A 60 -17.58 16.34 67.02
N GLN A 61 -18.86 16.38 67.45
CA GLN A 61 -19.94 15.63 66.81
C GLN A 61 -20.36 16.24 65.46
N LYS A 62 -20.12 17.53 65.25
CA LYS A 62 -20.45 18.24 64.00
C LYS A 62 -19.70 17.69 62.77
N PHE A 63 -18.58 17.01 62.99
CA PHE A 63 -17.80 16.35 61.93
C PHE A 63 -18.23 14.90 61.65
N ALA A 64 -19.12 14.33 62.48
CA ALA A 64 -19.61 12.95 62.39
C ALA A 64 -21.05 12.84 61.87
N GLU A 65 -21.65 13.95 61.41
CA GLU A 65 -23.08 14.07 61.11
C GLU A 65 -23.62 13.15 60.00
N ASP A 66 -22.77 12.50 59.20
CA ASP A 66 -23.25 11.58 58.15
C ASP A 66 -23.43 10.11 58.57
N THR A 67 -23.24 9.80 59.86
CA THR A 67 -23.44 8.43 60.35
C THR A 67 -24.78 8.31 61.06
N LYS A 68 -25.76 7.67 60.41
CA LYS A 68 -27.10 7.30 60.91
C LYS A 68 -27.12 6.38 62.16
N LEU A 69 -26.11 6.45 63.03
CA LEU A 69 -25.98 5.63 64.23
C LEU A 69 -26.19 6.40 65.54
N SER A 70 -26.33 7.74 65.49
CA SER A 70 -26.53 8.56 66.69
C SER A 70 -27.92 8.46 67.31
N THR A 71 -28.92 7.87 66.63
CA THR A 71 -30.28 7.75 67.17
C THR A 71 -30.42 6.68 68.25
N THR A 72 -29.52 5.69 68.33
CA THR A 72 -29.64 4.61 69.33
C THR A 72 -28.96 4.97 70.66
N THR A 73 -27.88 5.75 70.64
CA THR A 73 -27.13 6.09 71.85
C THR A 73 -27.80 7.20 72.68
N THR A 74 -28.47 8.15 72.02
CA THR A 74 -29.19 9.23 72.71
C THR A 74 -30.36 8.69 73.54
N THR A 75 -30.99 7.58 73.14
CA THR A 75 -32.10 6.95 73.88
C THR A 75 -31.67 6.36 75.22
N PHE A 76 -30.40 5.97 75.37
CA PHE A 76 -29.88 5.46 76.66
C PHE A 76 -29.47 6.57 77.63
N LEU A 77 -29.17 7.77 77.14
CA LEU A 77 -28.74 8.91 77.96
C LEU A 77 -29.89 9.79 78.44
N THR A 78 -31.03 9.82 77.74
CA THR A 78 -32.22 10.59 78.17
C THR A 78 -33.11 9.88 79.20
N HIS A 79 -32.87 8.61 79.51
CA HIS A 79 -33.69 7.88 80.51
C HIS A 79 -33.20 8.03 81.97
N ARG A 80 -32.21 8.89 82.25
CA ARG A 80 -31.68 9.12 83.61
C ARG A 80 -31.73 10.59 84.02
N THR A 81 -32.83 11.25 83.76
CA THR A 81 -33.19 12.51 84.42
C THR A 81 -34.64 12.44 84.83
N VAL A 82 -34.89 11.89 86.02
CA VAL A 82 -35.91 12.30 87.00
C VAL A 82 -35.69 11.45 88.27
N ASP A 83 -35.80 12.13 89.40
CA ASP A 83 -35.88 11.67 90.79
C ASP A 83 -34.59 11.54 91.64
N ASN A 84 -34.38 12.64 92.38
CA ASN A 84 -33.67 12.76 93.63
C ASN A 84 -34.21 11.76 94.68
N ALA A 85 -33.39 10.80 95.10
CA ALA A 85 -33.47 10.22 96.45
C ALA A 85 -32.16 9.52 96.81
N SER A 86 -31.62 9.88 97.98
CA SER A 86 -30.72 9.10 98.84
C SER A 86 -29.39 8.61 98.26
N MET A 87 -28.29 9.14 98.82
CA MET A 87 -26.96 8.54 98.73
C MET A 87 -26.93 7.17 99.44
N GLU A 88 -26.73 6.10 98.67
CA GLU A 88 -26.06 4.87 99.12
C GLU A 88 -24.76 4.69 98.30
N PRO A 89 -23.65 4.24 98.91
CA PRO A 89 -22.34 4.21 98.26
C PRO A 89 -22.07 2.92 97.45
N ASP A 90 -23.10 2.23 96.95
CA ASP A 90 -22.93 0.95 96.23
C ASP A 90 -23.41 0.94 94.76
N ASP A 91 -23.86 2.08 94.23
CA ASP A 91 -24.25 2.24 92.82
C ASP A 91 -23.12 2.78 91.92
N LEU A 92 -21.87 2.45 92.25
CA LEU A 92 -20.73 2.63 91.35
C LEU A 92 -20.83 1.57 90.24
N LEU A 93 -21.60 1.88 89.20
CA LEU A 93 -21.63 1.12 87.96
C LEU A 93 -20.16 0.84 87.57
N PRO A 94 -19.69 -0.42 87.58
CA PRO A 94 -18.26 -0.68 87.60
C PRO A 94 -17.60 -0.02 86.40
N PHE A 95 -16.65 0.88 86.66
CA PHE A 95 -15.89 1.63 85.65
C PHE A 95 -15.36 0.71 84.53
N CYS A 96 -15.08 -0.55 84.87
CA CYS A 96 -14.66 -1.62 83.96
C CYS A 96 -15.71 -2.00 82.89
N LEU A 97 -17.02 -1.86 83.13
CA LEU A 97 -18.07 -2.10 82.14
C LEU A 97 -18.13 -0.97 81.11
N PHE A 98 -17.96 0.29 81.54
CA PHE A 98 -17.85 1.44 80.64
C PHE A 98 -16.59 1.37 79.79
N GLU A 99 -15.46 1.00 80.38
CA GLU A 99 -14.21 0.82 79.66
C GLU A 99 -14.32 -0.29 78.60
N LYS A 100 -15.00 -1.40 78.94
CA LYS A 100 -15.26 -2.50 78.00
C LYS A 100 -16.20 -2.07 76.87
N ALA A 101 -17.29 -1.38 77.18
CA ALA A 101 -18.22 -0.86 76.17
C ALA A 101 -17.55 0.17 75.24
N TYR A 102 -16.76 1.09 75.80
CA TYR A 102 -15.99 2.08 75.04
C TYR A 102 -14.92 1.43 74.16
N SER A 103 -14.19 0.43 74.68
CA SER A 103 -13.21 -0.32 73.89
C SER A 103 -13.86 -1.07 72.72
N TYR A 104 -15.04 -1.66 72.94
CA TYR A 104 -15.81 -2.33 71.89
C TYR A 104 -16.28 -1.35 70.83
N TYR A 105 -16.87 -0.22 71.23
CA TYR A 105 -17.29 0.84 70.33
C TYR A 105 -16.11 1.39 69.51
N ARG A 106 -14.97 1.68 70.16
CA ARG A 106 -13.73 2.14 69.52
C ARG A 106 -13.22 1.13 68.49
N ASN A 107 -13.22 -0.16 68.83
CA ASN A 107 -12.80 -1.22 67.93
C ASN A 107 -13.74 -1.37 66.73
N LEU A 108 -15.05 -1.27 66.95
CA LEU A 108 -16.06 -1.31 65.89
C LEU A 108 -15.88 -0.15 64.91
N LEU A 109 -15.70 1.07 65.43
CA LEU A 109 -15.57 2.29 64.65
C LEU A 109 -14.25 2.29 63.89
N THR A 110 -13.15 1.87 64.53
CA THR A 110 -11.83 1.73 63.89
C THR A 110 -11.87 0.67 62.78
N SER A 111 -12.51 -0.48 63.03
CA SER A 111 -12.72 -1.52 62.01
C SER A 111 -13.58 -1.02 60.85
N SER A 112 -14.65 -0.27 61.13
CA SER A 112 -15.53 0.32 60.11
C SER A 112 -14.77 1.32 59.24
N CYS A 113 -14.07 2.27 59.86
CA CYS A 113 -13.22 3.25 59.18
C CYS A 113 -12.16 2.57 58.31
N PHE A 114 -11.48 1.56 58.84
CA PHE A 114 -10.48 0.82 58.06
C PHE A 114 -11.08 0.09 56.86
N ARG A 115 -12.27 -0.53 57.01
CA ARG A 115 -12.98 -1.17 55.90
C ARG A 115 -13.40 -0.16 54.84
N SER A 116 -13.95 0.98 55.26
CA SER A 116 -14.32 2.08 54.36
C SER A 116 -13.10 2.62 53.61
N TRP A 117 -11.99 2.86 54.31
CA TRP A 117 -10.74 3.29 53.71
C TRP A 117 -10.15 2.26 52.73
N LYS A 118 -10.16 0.98 53.10
CA LYS A 118 -9.72 -0.11 52.23
C LYS A 118 -10.59 -0.19 50.96
N ARG A 119 -11.90 -0.03 51.09
CA ARG A 119 -12.82 0.00 49.95
C ARG A 119 -12.56 1.21 49.06
N PHE A 120 -12.42 2.40 49.64
CA PHE A 120 -12.11 3.63 48.92
C PHE A 120 -10.80 3.53 48.14
N THR A 121 -9.73 3.07 48.78
CA THR A 121 -8.42 2.91 48.13
C THR A 121 -8.44 1.86 47.02
N THR A 122 -9.21 0.78 47.19
CA THR A 122 -9.41 -0.23 46.14
C THR A 122 -10.19 0.34 44.95
N MET A 123 -11.27 1.06 45.22
CA MET A 123 -12.09 1.71 44.18
C MET A 123 -11.27 2.76 43.42
N ARG A 124 -10.53 3.62 44.12
CA ARG A 124 -9.64 4.62 43.52
C ARG A 124 -8.58 4.01 42.60
N LYS A 125 -8.02 2.85 42.97
CA LYS A 125 -7.08 2.12 42.11
C LYS A 125 -7.78 1.61 40.84
N SER A 126 -8.98 1.04 40.97
CA SER A 126 -9.80 0.59 39.84
C SER A 126 -10.16 1.75 38.90
N ASP A 127 -10.61 2.89 39.46
CA ASP A 127 -10.98 4.07 38.69
C ASP A 127 -9.76 4.65 37.94
N ALA A 128 -8.58 4.64 38.57
CA ALA A 128 -7.34 5.07 37.93
C ALA A 128 -6.96 4.16 36.75
N THR A 129 -7.12 2.84 36.88
CA THR A 129 -6.87 1.89 35.77
C THR A 129 -7.88 2.07 34.64
N ASP A 130 -9.16 2.29 34.97
CA ASP A 130 -10.22 2.49 33.97
C ASP A 130 -10.02 3.80 33.21
N LEU A 131 -9.63 4.87 33.92
CA LEU A 131 -9.31 6.15 33.28
C LEU A 131 -8.11 6.02 32.34
N ALA A 132 -7.03 5.34 32.78
CA ALA A 132 -5.86 5.10 31.94
C ALA A 132 -6.21 4.31 30.67
N LEU A 133 -7.06 3.29 30.79
CA LEU A 133 -7.54 2.50 29.65
C LEU A 133 -8.36 3.37 28.68
N LYS A 134 -9.30 4.18 29.19
CA LYS A 134 -10.10 5.11 28.37
C LYS A 134 -9.23 6.16 27.67
N MET A 135 -8.21 6.68 28.36
CA MET A 135 -7.25 7.61 27.77
C MET A 135 -6.44 6.96 26.64
N ASP A 136 -5.95 5.73 26.84
CA ASP A 136 -5.24 4.98 25.80
C ASP A 136 -6.12 4.68 24.57
N MET A 137 -7.35 4.24 24.79
CA MET A 137 -8.33 4.03 23.71
C MET A 137 -8.60 5.31 22.92
N THR A 138 -8.76 6.44 23.62
CA THR A 138 -9.02 7.74 23.00
C THR A 138 -7.82 8.20 22.17
N LYS A 139 -6.60 8.03 22.69
CA LYS A 139 -5.35 8.33 21.98
C LYS A 139 -5.23 7.50 20.69
N LYS A 140 -5.39 6.17 20.79
CA LYS A 140 -5.36 5.26 19.63
C LYS A 140 -6.41 5.64 18.59
N HIS A 141 -7.64 5.94 19.02
CA HIS A 141 -8.69 6.37 18.11
C HIS A 141 -8.33 7.67 17.37
N PHE A 142 -7.75 8.65 18.07
CA PHE A 142 -7.31 9.91 17.46
C PHE A 142 -6.17 9.67 16.45
N GLU A 143 -5.18 8.84 16.79
CA GLU A 143 -4.07 8.48 15.89
C GLU A 143 -4.58 7.81 14.61
N ILE A 144 -5.48 6.82 14.73
CA ILE A 144 -6.11 6.15 13.58
C ILE A 144 -6.88 7.15 12.72
N LYS A 145 -7.63 8.06 13.34
CA LYS A 145 -8.39 9.09 12.62
C LYS A 145 -7.45 9.99 11.81
N LEU A 146 -6.33 10.43 12.40
CA LEU A 146 -5.34 11.26 11.71
C LEU A 146 -4.70 10.51 10.53
N GLN A 147 -4.30 9.24 10.75
CA GLN A 147 -3.75 8.38 9.70
C GLN A 147 -4.74 8.18 8.56
N ARG A 148 -6.03 7.96 8.85
CA ARG A 148 -7.08 7.84 7.82
C ARG A 148 -7.22 9.09 6.96
N VAL A 149 -7.12 10.28 7.54
CA VAL A 149 -7.17 11.54 6.78
C VAL A 149 -5.97 11.64 5.84
N ALA A 150 -4.77 11.31 6.31
CA ALA A 150 -3.57 11.29 5.48
C ALA A 150 -3.67 10.26 4.35
N LEU A 151 -4.13 9.05 4.66
CA LEU A 151 -4.36 7.98 3.67
C LEU A 151 -5.40 8.37 2.63
N TYR A 152 -6.49 9.03 3.02
CA TYR A 152 -7.51 9.50 2.09
C TYR A 152 -6.96 10.55 1.13
N LYS A 153 -6.20 11.53 1.64
CA LYS A 153 -5.51 12.53 0.81
C LYS A 153 -4.53 11.87 -0.17
N TRP A 154 -3.72 10.93 0.32
CA TRP A 154 -2.77 10.18 -0.50
C TRP A 154 -3.50 9.38 -1.58
N LEU A 155 -4.56 8.65 -1.24
CA LEU A 155 -5.32 7.84 -2.19
C LEU A 155 -5.98 8.68 -3.28
N ASN A 156 -6.49 9.86 -2.92
CA ASN A 156 -7.00 10.82 -3.91
C ASN A 156 -5.91 11.36 -4.82
N TRP A 157 -4.75 11.69 -4.26
CA TRP A 157 -3.58 12.11 -5.04
C TRP A 157 -3.14 11.00 -6.01
N VAL A 158 -3.03 9.75 -5.57
CA VAL A 158 -2.68 8.60 -6.43
C VAL A 158 -3.71 8.42 -7.54
N LYS A 159 -5.00 8.50 -7.24
CA LYS A 159 -6.07 8.41 -8.24
C LYS A 159 -5.95 9.51 -9.29
N LEU A 160 -5.73 10.75 -8.86
CA LEU A 160 -5.54 11.89 -9.76
C LEU A 160 -4.29 11.69 -10.62
N HIS A 161 -3.17 11.30 -10.01
CA HIS A 161 -1.91 11.06 -10.70
C HIS A 161 -2.04 9.97 -11.77
N LYS A 162 -2.70 8.84 -11.45
CA LYS A 162 -2.98 7.76 -12.43
C LYS A 162 -3.82 8.26 -13.61
N LYS A 163 -4.83 9.12 -13.36
CA LYS A 163 -5.64 9.72 -14.43
C LYS A 163 -4.79 10.62 -15.33
N THR A 164 -3.98 11.49 -14.75
CA THR A 164 -3.08 12.40 -15.48
C THR A 164 -2.06 11.61 -16.31
N GLN A 165 -1.43 10.59 -15.72
CA GLN A 165 -0.48 9.72 -16.42
C GLN A 165 -1.16 8.99 -17.59
N SER A 166 -2.35 8.44 -17.39
CA SER A 166 -3.10 7.77 -18.45
C SER A 166 -3.45 8.71 -19.62
N ALA A 167 -3.80 9.97 -19.32
CA ALA A 167 -4.05 10.98 -20.33
C ALA A 167 -2.77 11.36 -21.10
N ALA A 168 -1.64 11.53 -20.41
CA ALA A 168 -0.35 11.81 -21.02
C ALA A 168 0.11 10.67 -21.95
N VAL A 169 0.04 9.42 -21.47
CA VAL A 169 0.36 8.22 -22.27
C VAL A 169 -0.52 8.14 -23.52
N ARG A 170 -1.82 8.45 -23.42
CA ARG A 170 -2.73 8.47 -24.57
C ARG A 170 -2.31 9.51 -25.61
N LYS A 171 -1.91 10.71 -25.17
CA LYS A 171 -1.41 11.77 -26.06
C LYS A 171 -0.12 11.34 -26.77
N LEU A 172 0.83 10.78 -26.03
CA LEU A 172 2.09 10.28 -26.60
C LEU A 172 1.85 9.16 -27.62
N LYS A 173 1.02 8.17 -27.28
CA LYS A 173 0.62 7.11 -28.22
C LYS A 173 0.01 7.66 -29.50
N ARG A 174 -0.86 8.67 -29.40
CA ARG A 174 -1.47 9.32 -30.58
C ARG A 174 -0.40 9.96 -31.47
N ILE A 175 0.53 10.71 -30.89
CA ILE A 175 1.61 11.38 -31.66
C ILE A 175 2.49 10.34 -32.36
N ILE A 176 2.90 9.28 -31.64
CA ILE A 176 3.71 8.19 -32.18
C ILE A 176 2.96 7.48 -33.31
N ASN A 177 1.70 7.12 -33.10
CA ASN A 177 0.89 6.44 -34.12
C ASN A 177 0.72 7.28 -35.38
N ILE A 178 0.50 8.59 -35.24
CA ILE A 178 0.45 9.50 -36.40
C ILE A 178 1.79 9.50 -37.15
N GLY A 179 2.91 9.55 -36.42
CA GLY A 179 4.25 9.47 -37.02
C GLY A 179 4.51 8.15 -37.76
N LEU A 180 4.13 7.02 -37.15
CA LEU A 180 4.25 5.70 -37.75
C LEU A 180 3.38 5.56 -39.01
N LEU A 181 2.12 5.98 -38.95
CA LEU A 181 1.22 5.95 -40.10
C LEU A 181 1.76 6.78 -41.26
N ARG A 182 2.28 7.99 -41.00
CA ARG A 182 2.91 8.80 -42.05
C ARG A 182 4.11 8.09 -42.69
N ARG A 183 4.97 7.46 -41.88
CA ARG A 183 6.13 6.70 -42.41
C ARG A 183 5.68 5.51 -43.25
N ILE A 184 4.69 4.74 -42.79
CA ILE A 184 4.13 3.60 -43.52
C ILE A 184 3.51 4.07 -44.84
N VAL A 185 2.69 5.12 -44.82
CA VAL A 185 2.05 5.65 -46.02
C VAL A 185 3.09 6.20 -47.01
N ALA A 186 4.13 6.90 -46.53
CA ALA A 186 5.21 7.39 -47.38
C ALA A 186 6.00 6.24 -48.03
N ALA A 187 6.33 5.20 -47.26
CA ALA A 187 6.99 4.01 -47.77
C ALA A 187 6.11 3.29 -48.80
N TRP A 188 4.83 3.09 -48.49
CA TRP A 188 3.87 2.48 -49.41
C TRP A 188 3.72 3.30 -50.70
N HIS A 189 3.60 4.62 -50.61
CA HIS A 189 3.55 5.52 -51.77
C HIS A 189 4.83 5.43 -52.63
N SER A 190 6.01 5.30 -52.01
CA SER A 190 7.25 5.12 -52.75
C SER A 190 7.28 3.78 -53.50
N VAL A 191 6.81 2.71 -52.87
CA VAL A 191 6.73 1.37 -53.47
C VAL A 191 5.72 1.33 -54.61
N THR A 192 4.54 1.94 -54.43
CA THR A 192 3.52 1.99 -55.50
C THR A 192 3.98 2.85 -56.67
N LYS A 193 4.66 3.98 -56.42
CA LYS A 193 5.27 4.80 -57.48
C LYS A 193 6.34 4.03 -58.24
N ASN A 194 7.22 3.31 -57.54
CA ASN A 194 8.26 2.50 -58.17
C ASN A 194 7.64 1.36 -58.98
N SER A 195 6.65 0.65 -58.44
CA SER A 195 5.91 -0.39 -59.17
C SER A 195 5.25 0.15 -60.45
N LYS A 196 4.64 1.34 -60.39
CA LYS A 196 4.06 2.00 -61.58
C LYS A 196 5.14 2.30 -62.63
N ARG A 197 6.27 2.90 -62.23
CA ARG A 197 7.39 3.19 -63.13
C ARG A 197 7.98 1.92 -63.75
N THR A 198 8.16 0.88 -62.94
CA THR A 198 8.64 -0.42 -63.40
C THR A 198 7.68 -1.03 -64.42
N LYS A 199 6.37 -0.95 -64.19
CA LYS A 199 5.36 -1.41 -65.16
C LYS A 199 5.38 -0.59 -66.45
N GLU A 200 5.58 0.72 -66.37
CA GLU A 200 5.74 1.60 -67.53
C GLU A 200 7.01 1.24 -68.32
N SER A 201 8.15 1.04 -67.66
CA SER A 201 9.39 0.61 -68.33
C SER A 201 9.26 -0.77 -68.96
N PHE A 202 8.57 -1.71 -68.31
CA PHE A 202 8.28 -3.02 -68.91
C PHE A 202 7.42 -2.89 -70.16
N LYS A 203 6.38 -2.04 -70.15
CA LYS A 203 5.56 -1.80 -71.34
C LYS A 203 6.36 -1.15 -72.46
N SER A 204 7.24 -0.20 -72.15
CA SER A 204 8.13 0.42 -73.14
C SER A 204 9.08 -0.62 -73.75
N LEU A 205 9.67 -1.50 -72.92
CA LEU A 205 10.49 -2.63 -73.39
C LEU A 205 9.69 -3.63 -74.23
N GLU A 206 8.45 -3.95 -73.85
CA GLU A 206 7.58 -4.83 -74.65
C GLU A 206 7.25 -4.20 -76.01
N MET A 207 7.02 -2.89 -76.08
CA MET A 207 6.80 -2.16 -77.34
C MET A 207 8.06 -2.10 -78.20
N GLU A 208 9.22 -1.80 -77.60
CA GLU A 208 10.52 -1.79 -78.27
C GLU A 208 10.88 -3.20 -78.79
N PHE A 209 10.54 -4.25 -78.04
CA PHE A 209 10.70 -5.63 -78.49
C PHE A 209 9.77 -5.98 -79.65
N VAL A 210 8.52 -5.48 -79.64
CA VAL A 210 7.58 -5.66 -80.77
C VAL A 210 8.07 -4.89 -82.01
N GLU A 211 8.67 -3.71 -81.85
CA GLU A 211 9.28 -2.95 -82.95
C GLU A 211 10.52 -3.64 -83.51
N ILE A 212 11.44 -4.13 -82.67
CA ILE A 212 12.62 -4.89 -83.11
C ILE A 212 12.19 -6.19 -83.82
N VAL A 213 11.17 -6.89 -83.32
CA VAL A 213 10.61 -8.07 -84.00
C VAL A 213 9.94 -7.70 -85.32
N SER A 214 9.37 -6.50 -85.46
CA SER A 214 8.71 -6.05 -86.69
C SER A 214 9.69 -5.53 -87.74
N GLU A 215 10.77 -4.85 -87.34
CA GLU A 215 11.80 -4.33 -88.25
C GLU A 215 12.77 -5.41 -88.76
N ASP A 216 12.94 -6.52 -88.02
CA ASP A 216 13.84 -7.62 -88.43
C ASP A 216 13.14 -8.69 -89.31
N HIS A 217 11.98 -8.38 -89.91
CA HIS A 217 11.28 -9.26 -90.87
C HIS A 217 11.95 -9.32 -92.26
N HIS A 218 13.21 -8.90 -92.42
CA HIS A 218 14.04 -9.40 -93.50
C HIS A 218 14.47 -10.84 -93.16
N ILE A 219 13.58 -11.77 -93.53
CA ILE A 219 13.74 -13.23 -93.48
C ILE A 219 15.15 -13.60 -93.95
N ARG A 220 16.06 -13.80 -92.99
CA ARG A 220 17.27 -14.59 -93.19
C ARG A 220 16.87 -16.03 -92.97
N GLU A 221 16.90 -16.78 -94.06
CA GLU A 221 16.65 -18.22 -94.13
C GLU A 221 17.51 -18.94 -93.07
N GLY A 222 16.88 -19.29 -91.94
CA GLY A 222 17.58 -19.76 -90.74
C GLY A 222 16.87 -19.51 -89.41
N CYS A 223 15.74 -18.79 -89.37
CA CYS A 223 14.96 -18.66 -88.14
C CYS A 223 14.30 -19.98 -87.74
N ASP A 224 14.59 -20.42 -86.53
CA ASP A 224 14.01 -21.59 -85.90
C ASP A 224 12.51 -21.40 -85.66
N ARG A 225 11.69 -22.42 -85.95
CA ARG A 225 10.21 -22.35 -85.88
C ARG A 225 9.67 -21.92 -84.50
N LEU A 226 10.48 -22.04 -83.44
CA LEU A 226 10.15 -21.60 -82.09
C LEU A 226 10.24 -20.08 -81.93
N SER A 227 11.11 -19.41 -82.70
CA SER A 227 11.20 -17.93 -82.74
C SER A 227 10.00 -17.29 -83.46
N ALA A 228 9.27 -18.04 -84.28
CA ALA A 228 8.06 -17.57 -84.97
C ALA A 228 6.78 -17.62 -84.10
N LEU A 229 6.86 -18.21 -82.89
CA LEU A 229 5.72 -18.29 -81.99
C LEU A 229 5.49 -16.96 -81.25
N PRO A 230 4.23 -16.61 -80.93
CA PRO A 230 3.93 -15.51 -80.03
C PRO A 230 4.70 -15.66 -78.70
N SER A 231 5.28 -14.56 -78.21
CA SER A 231 6.10 -14.54 -76.99
C SER A 231 5.42 -15.19 -75.78
N SER A 232 4.10 -15.03 -75.65
CA SER A 232 3.29 -15.65 -74.58
C SER A 232 3.24 -17.18 -74.63
N LEU A 233 3.32 -17.79 -75.82
CA LEU A 233 3.38 -19.24 -76.00
C LEU A 233 4.79 -19.76 -75.77
N SER A 234 5.80 -19.07 -76.30
CA SER A 234 7.21 -19.42 -76.07
C SER A 234 7.51 -19.41 -74.57
N LEU A 235 7.11 -18.37 -73.84
CA LEU A 235 7.27 -18.31 -72.38
C LEU A 235 6.61 -19.47 -71.63
N LYS A 236 5.43 -19.93 -72.08
CA LYS A 236 4.80 -21.12 -71.50
C LYS A 236 5.61 -22.38 -71.76
N ILE A 237 6.19 -22.53 -72.94
CA ILE A 237 7.07 -23.67 -73.28
C ILE A 237 8.31 -23.64 -72.38
N PHE A 238 9.02 -22.52 -72.32
CA PHE A 238 10.22 -22.39 -71.48
C PHE A 238 9.92 -22.61 -69.99
N ARG A 239 8.73 -22.24 -69.49
CA ARG A 239 8.36 -22.48 -68.09
C ARG A 239 8.33 -23.97 -67.68
N TYR A 240 8.20 -24.89 -68.63
CA TYR A 240 8.27 -26.34 -68.34
C TYR A 240 9.69 -26.89 -68.28
N LEU A 241 10.68 -26.12 -68.72
CA LEU A 241 12.08 -26.51 -68.67
C LEU A 241 12.68 -26.27 -67.29
N GLN A 242 13.74 -27.02 -66.98
CA GLN A 242 14.47 -26.85 -65.73
C GLN A 242 15.46 -25.67 -65.82
N LEU A 243 16.02 -25.28 -64.68
CA LEU A 243 16.85 -24.10 -64.59
C LEU A 243 18.13 -24.22 -65.42
N ARG A 244 18.77 -25.38 -65.44
CA ARG A 244 19.92 -25.66 -66.29
C ARG A 244 19.55 -25.59 -67.77
N ASP A 245 18.38 -26.11 -68.13
CA ASP A 245 17.88 -26.06 -69.51
C ASP A 245 17.59 -24.63 -69.94
N TRP A 246 17.12 -23.75 -69.06
CA TRP A 246 16.98 -22.32 -69.37
C TRP A 246 18.30 -21.69 -69.78
N LEU A 247 19.38 -21.98 -69.04
CA LEU A 247 20.69 -21.44 -69.35
C LEU A 247 21.23 -22.00 -70.67
N ASN A 248 21.07 -23.30 -70.92
CA ASN A 248 21.45 -23.92 -72.19
C ASN A 248 20.64 -23.31 -73.36
N CYS A 249 19.34 -23.09 -73.17
CA CYS A 249 18.46 -22.46 -74.16
C CYS A 249 18.88 -21.03 -74.49
N ALA A 250 19.43 -20.29 -73.53
CA ALA A 250 19.95 -18.95 -73.76
C ALA A 250 21.20 -18.92 -74.66
N GLU A 251 21.86 -20.05 -74.87
CA GLU A 251 23.01 -20.19 -75.77
C GLU A 251 22.63 -20.61 -77.20
N VAL A 252 21.38 -21.04 -77.43
CA VAL A 252 20.93 -21.58 -78.72
C VAL A 252 20.82 -20.49 -79.79
N CYS A 253 20.13 -19.39 -79.49
CA CYS A 253 20.01 -18.24 -80.40
C CYS A 253 19.66 -16.95 -79.64
N CYS A 254 19.80 -15.80 -80.30
CA CYS A 254 19.50 -14.49 -79.72
C CYS A 254 18.05 -14.37 -79.24
N THR A 255 17.09 -14.95 -79.97
CA THR A 255 15.66 -14.91 -79.62
C THR A 255 15.39 -15.68 -78.33
N TRP A 256 15.96 -16.88 -78.18
CA TRP A 256 15.78 -17.70 -76.99
C TRP A 256 16.47 -17.06 -75.79
N LYS A 257 17.67 -16.49 -76.00
CA LYS A 257 18.35 -15.69 -74.98
C LYS A 257 17.46 -14.56 -74.48
N ALA A 258 16.78 -13.83 -75.36
CA ALA A 258 15.86 -12.77 -74.98
C ALA A 258 14.65 -13.29 -74.20
N ILE A 259 14.07 -14.42 -74.62
CA ILE A 259 12.93 -15.05 -73.91
C ILE A 259 13.36 -15.53 -72.52
N ILE A 260 14.52 -16.18 -72.40
CA ILE A 260 15.08 -16.62 -71.12
C ILE A 260 15.36 -15.42 -70.23
N GLN A 261 15.90 -14.32 -70.77
CA GLN A 261 16.16 -13.10 -70.01
C GLN A 261 14.90 -12.34 -69.58
N SER A 262 13.71 -12.74 -70.05
CA SER A 262 12.46 -12.16 -69.58
C SER A 262 12.26 -12.43 -68.08
N GLY A 263 11.91 -11.38 -67.32
CA GLY A 263 11.74 -11.50 -65.87
C GLY A 263 10.65 -12.48 -65.43
N MET A 264 9.72 -12.86 -66.31
CA MET A 264 8.61 -13.74 -65.95
C MET A 264 9.06 -15.17 -65.59
N LEU A 265 10.09 -15.70 -66.25
CA LEU A 265 10.60 -17.05 -65.98
C LEU A 265 11.32 -17.13 -64.63
N TRP A 266 12.03 -16.07 -64.24
CA TRP A 266 12.84 -16.02 -63.01
C TRP A 266 12.04 -15.73 -61.74
N SER A 267 10.71 -15.55 -61.84
CA SER A 267 9.86 -15.26 -60.68
C SER A 267 9.83 -16.38 -59.64
N GLN A 268 10.02 -17.62 -60.09
CA GLN A 268 10.06 -18.81 -59.25
C GLN A 268 11.27 -19.65 -59.63
N ILE A 269 12.32 -19.62 -58.79
CA ILE A 269 13.55 -20.40 -59.01
C ILE A 269 13.56 -21.59 -58.06
N ASN A 270 13.76 -22.79 -58.62
CA ASN A 270 13.86 -24.02 -57.86
C ASN A 270 15.20 -24.73 -58.08
N PHE A 271 16.18 -24.47 -57.21
CA PHE A 271 17.48 -25.14 -57.24
C PHE A 271 17.45 -26.56 -56.66
N SER A 272 16.39 -26.95 -55.94
CA SER A 272 16.35 -28.25 -55.26
C SER A 272 16.38 -29.46 -56.21
N VAL A 273 15.90 -29.28 -57.45
CA VAL A 273 15.87 -30.33 -58.48
C VAL A 273 17.25 -30.59 -59.06
N GLU A 274 18.11 -29.58 -59.10
CA GLU A 274 19.45 -29.61 -59.69
C GLU A 274 20.56 -29.38 -58.64
N LYS A 275 20.29 -29.81 -57.40
CA LYS A 275 21.15 -29.60 -56.22
C LYS A 275 22.61 -30.05 -56.41
N ASP A 276 22.86 -31.03 -57.27
CA ASP A 276 24.19 -31.61 -57.52
C ASP A 276 24.95 -30.83 -58.61
N TRP A 277 24.24 -30.11 -59.48
CA TRP A 277 24.84 -29.28 -60.53
C TRP A 277 25.09 -27.85 -60.05
N ILE A 278 24.24 -27.34 -59.15
CA ILE A 278 24.30 -25.95 -58.76
C ILE A 278 25.51 -25.64 -57.87
N THR A 279 26.31 -24.65 -58.30
CA THR A 279 27.48 -24.17 -57.57
C THR A 279 27.25 -22.78 -56.98
N ASP A 280 28.04 -22.41 -55.97
CA ASP A 280 28.01 -21.06 -55.39
C ASP A 280 28.13 -19.94 -56.43
N ASN A 281 29.02 -20.12 -57.41
CA ASN A 281 29.24 -19.13 -58.46
C ASN A 281 28.01 -19.01 -59.38
N ALA A 282 27.37 -20.14 -59.71
CA ALA A 282 26.17 -20.15 -60.53
C ALA A 282 24.99 -19.47 -59.81
N VAL A 283 24.77 -19.78 -58.52
CA VAL A 283 23.74 -19.10 -57.71
C VAL A 283 24.00 -17.59 -57.66
N LYS A 284 25.25 -17.19 -57.41
CA LYS A 284 25.63 -15.78 -57.38
C LYS A 284 25.34 -15.07 -58.70
N GLN A 285 25.77 -15.64 -59.83
CA GLN A 285 25.53 -15.03 -61.14
C GLN A 285 24.05 -14.92 -61.49
N ILE A 286 23.28 -15.99 -61.24
CA ILE A 286 21.83 -16.01 -61.47
C ILE A 286 21.14 -14.94 -60.61
N LEU A 287 21.42 -14.93 -59.30
CA LEU A 287 20.78 -13.99 -58.39
C LEU A 287 21.22 -12.55 -58.66
N GLN A 288 22.45 -12.29 -59.07
CA GLN A 288 22.89 -10.93 -59.43
C GLN A 288 22.17 -10.40 -60.68
N ASN A 289 22.00 -11.25 -61.70
CA ASN A 289 21.43 -10.84 -62.98
C ASN A 289 19.90 -10.74 -62.97
N TYR A 290 19.23 -11.60 -62.18
CA TYR A 290 17.78 -11.75 -62.23
C TYR A 290 17.07 -11.41 -60.92
N ARG A 291 17.79 -10.94 -59.89
CA ARG A 291 17.24 -10.57 -58.57
C ARG A 291 15.91 -9.83 -58.60
N PRO A 292 15.76 -8.76 -59.41
CA PRO A 292 14.57 -7.90 -59.36
C PRO A 292 13.27 -8.66 -59.68
N PHE A 293 13.39 -9.83 -60.31
CA PHE A 293 12.25 -10.63 -60.73
C PHE A 293 11.95 -11.79 -59.80
N VAL A 294 12.89 -12.20 -58.93
CA VAL A 294 12.74 -13.37 -58.05
C VAL A 294 11.78 -13.08 -56.89
N ILE A 295 10.66 -13.82 -56.86
CA ILE A 295 9.66 -13.74 -55.77
C ILE A 295 9.76 -14.98 -54.87
N HIS A 296 10.01 -16.15 -55.47
CA HIS A 296 10.14 -17.42 -54.76
C HIS A 296 11.46 -18.10 -55.12
N LEU A 297 12.23 -18.47 -54.10
CA LEU A 297 13.52 -19.13 -54.23
C LEU A 297 13.54 -20.39 -53.36
N ASN A 298 13.72 -21.56 -53.98
CA ASN A 298 13.84 -22.83 -53.28
C ASN A 298 15.28 -23.37 -53.39
N LEU A 299 15.96 -23.45 -52.25
CA LEU A 299 17.34 -23.95 -52.09
C LEU A 299 17.41 -25.29 -51.34
N ARG A 300 16.27 -25.99 -51.18
CA ARG A 300 16.20 -27.22 -50.39
C ARG A 300 17.18 -28.27 -50.94
N GLY A 301 18.00 -28.85 -50.06
CA GLY A 301 18.92 -29.94 -50.42
C GLY A 301 20.22 -29.49 -51.12
N CYS A 302 20.45 -28.19 -51.31
CA CYS A 302 21.70 -27.66 -51.87
C CYS A 302 22.77 -27.56 -50.75
N THR A 303 23.39 -28.69 -50.39
CA THR A 303 24.35 -28.79 -49.27
C THR A 303 25.73 -28.22 -49.57
N THR A 304 26.03 -27.97 -50.84
CA THR A 304 27.32 -27.46 -51.33
C THR A 304 27.42 -25.93 -51.27
N LEU A 305 26.32 -25.23 -50.97
CA LEU A 305 26.26 -23.77 -50.97
C LEU A 305 26.87 -23.15 -49.72
N LYS A 306 27.79 -22.20 -49.90
CA LYS A 306 28.50 -21.47 -48.84
C LYS A 306 27.71 -20.24 -48.37
N PRO A 307 27.96 -19.76 -47.13
CA PRO A 307 27.36 -18.55 -46.57
C PRO A 307 27.40 -17.31 -47.47
N LEU A 308 28.44 -17.18 -48.31
CA LEU A 308 28.60 -16.05 -49.25
C LEU A 308 27.51 -16.00 -50.33
N SER A 309 26.98 -17.15 -50.75
CA SER A 309 25.91 -17.24 -51.76
C SER A 309 24.57 -16.73 -51.21
N PHE A 310 24.37 -16.82 -49.89
CA PHE A 310 23.19 -16.26 -49.23
C PHE A 310 23.24 -14.75 -49.08
N LYS A 311 24.44 -14.14 -49.09
CA LYS A 311 24.60 -12.67 -49.01
C LYS A 311 23.97 -11.96 -50.22
N CYS A 312 24.04 -12.60 -51.39
CA CYS A 312 23.45 -12.09 -52.64
C CYS A 312 21.90 -12.11 -52.65
N ILE A 313 21.28 -12.78 -51.67
CA ILE A 313 19.82 -12.73 -51.48
C ILE A 313 19.44 -11.42 -50.74
N SER A 314 20.26 -11.02 -49.77
CA SER A 314 20.00 -9.88 -48.87
C SER A 314 20.49 -8.51 -49.37
N GLU A 315 21.55 -8.45 -50.17
CA GLU A 315 22.11 -7.20 -50.74
C GLU A 315 21.28 -6.71 -51.90
#